data_AF-A0A7C6LKA8-F1
#
_entry.id   AF-A0A7C6LKA8-F1
#
_cell.length_a   1.000
_cell.length_b   1.000
_cell.length_c   1.000
_cell.angle_alpha   90.00
_cell.angle_beta   90.00
_cell.angle_gamma   90.00
#
_symmetry.space_group_name_H-M   'P 1'
#
loop_
_entity.id
_entity.type
_entity.pdbx_description
1 polymer ?
#
loop_
_entity_poly.entity_id
_entity_poly.type
_entity_poly.pdbx_seq_one_letter_code
_entity_poly.pdbx_strand_id
1 'polypeptide(L)'
;MLSLPVSNGENIYLLSRESWPGTKDAFCLQIEEWPEDAEIIEEVPVEYCRREGKAVHLVLKRRSHRRSIFVWVMSRGREIVFWRTQKTMRTARPGIRVPQARKLEGPLTVAVDLREQYAWRFAKYPVACVPRELPIGDYGLLWEDKLVAAVERKSCADIASAAVAGRLSFQLAELSRLPYSAVVVEGRLSDVLKQATHMRAGWLMSIIAALQVTHPQVNWIFAETRDLAEDYVYHWLSAVNSHLTKVMPTPVATDAPGAAYTAGAAGASNAAVAPSAAGAPSAAVAPSAAGAPSAAGASGAPGHVAEKAASYMAGEQPALQAPITILDTASRLTEAIKLAESGTAWTAASYADHFHVSLGVAYNDIKKLVEAGSLTAVPGTRPRLYLRTSIS
;
A
#
# COMPACT_ATOMS: atom_id res chain seq x y z
N MET A 1 0.61 -33.81 -13.74
CA MET A 1 1.98 -33.40 -13.40
C MET A 1 2.24 -32.03 -14.02
N LEU A 2 3.12 -31.21 -13.45
CA LEU A 2 3.40 -29.85 -13.89
C LEU A 2 4.92 -29.70 -14.04
N SER A 3 5.35 -29.10 -15.15
CA SER A 3 6.73 -28.68 -15.38
C SER A 3 6.77 -27.16 -15.34
N LEU A 4 7.56 -26.59 -14.44
CA LEU A 4 7.68 -25.14 -14.26
C LEU A 4 9.09 -24.71 -14.66
N PRO A 5 9.26 -23.91 -15.73
CA PRO A 5 10.57 -23.39 -16.11
C PRO A 5 10.91 -22.20 -15.23
N VAL A 6 11.64 -22.42 -14.14
CA VAL A 6 12.02 -21.33 -13.24
C VAL A 6 13.21 -20.59 -13.83
N SER A 7 13.15 -19.26 -13.81
CA SER A 7 14.13 -18.35 -14.43
C SER A 7 15.60 -18.52 -13.99
N ASN A 8 15.90 -19.31 -12.96
CA ASN A 8 17.25 -19.68 -12.56
C ASN A 8 17.85 -20.86 -13.37
N GLY A 9 17.11 -21.38 -14.37
CA GLY A 9 17.57 -22.49 -15.23
C GLY A 9 17.21 -23.88 -14.71
N GLU A 10 16.52 -23.97 -13.58
CA GLU A 10 16.07 -25.24 -12.99
C GLU A 10 14.58 -25.44 -13.27
N ASN A 11 14.24 -26.59 -13.86
CA ASN A 11 12.85 -26.98 -13.98
C ASN A 11 12.36 -27.56 -12.66
N ILE A 12 11.21 -27.10 -12.19
CA ILE A 12 10.54 -27.71 -11.04
C ILE A 12 9.42 -28.61 -11.55
N TYR A 13 9.47 -29.88 -11.14
CA TYR A 13 8.46 -30.87 -11.47
C TYR A 13 7.55 -31.15 -10.28
N LEU A 14 6.24 -31.02 -10.49
CA LEU A 14 5.24 -31.18 -9.45
C LEU A 14 4.17 -32.20 -9.85
N LEU A 15 3.92 -33.17 -8.98
CA LEU A 15 2.72 -34.01 -9.02
C LEU A 15 1.56 -33.26 -8.38
N SER A 16 0.45 -33.18 -9.11
CA SER A 16 -0.81 -32.60 -8.66
C SER A 16 -1.94 -33.51 -9.13
N ARG A 17 -2.98 -33.66 -8.31
CA ARG A 17 -4.24 -34.31 -8.71
C ARG A 17 -5.13 -33.40 -9.56
N GLU A 18 -4.89 -32.10 -9.46
CA GLU A 18 -5.64 -31.06 -10.19
C GLU A 18 -4.84 -30.64 -11.43
N SER A 19 -5.53 -30.45 -12.56
CA SER A 19 -4.98 -29.81 -13.76
C SER A 19 -4.91 -28.28 -13.62
N TRP A 20 -5.80 -27.70 -12.82
CA TRP A 20 -5.73 -26.32 -12.36
C TRP A 20 -6.52 -26.14 -11.06
N PRO A 21 -6.04 -25.38 -10.05
CA PRO A 21 -6.78 -25.24 -8.79
C PRO A 21 -8.08 -24.46 -8.99
N GLY A 22 -9.19 -25.09 -8.65
CA GLY A 22 -10.53 -24.50 -8.73
C GLY A 22 -10.82 -23.50 -7.61
N THR A 23 -11.62 -23.91 -6.63
CA THR A 23 -12.06 -23.06 -5.50
C THR A 23 -11.17 -23.18 -4.26
N LYS A 24 -10.29 -24.19 -4.20
CA LYS A 24 -9.34 -24.44 -3.11
C LYS A 24 -7.93 -24.59 -3.66
N ASP A 25 -6.95 -24.37 -2.78
CA ASP A 25 -5.55 -24.64 -3.09
C ASP A 25 -5.36 -26.12 -3.43
N ALA A 26 -4.53 -26.40 -4.43
CA ALA A 26 -4.15 -27.76 -4.77
C ALA A 26 -2.88 -28.14 -4.02
N PHE A 27 -2.84 -29.38 -3.53
CA PHE A 27 -1.64 -29.95 -2.95
C PHE A 27 -0.75 -30.50 -4.06
N CYS A 28 0.56 -30.23 -3.97
CA CYS A 28 1.54 -30.73 -4.88
C CYS A 28 2.69 -31.44 -4.15
N LEU A 29 3.24 -32.48 -4.78
CA LEU A 29 4.49 -33.14 -4.39
C LEU A 29 5.55 -32.79 -5.41
N GLN A 30 6.72 -32.35 -4.95
CA GLN A 30 7.86 -32.16 -5.85
C GLN A 30 8.52 -33.51 -6.14
N ILE A 31 8.89 -33.70 -7.40
CA ILE A 31 9.69 -34.83 -7.87
C ILE A 31 10.97 -34.30 -8.51
N GLU A 32 12.00 -35.13 -8.55
CA GLU A 32 13.32 -34.74 -9.06
C GLU A 32 13.36 -34.66 -10.58
N GLU A 33 12.67 -35.58 -11.26
CA GLU A 33 12.74 -35.73 -12.71
C GLU A 33 11.36 -35.87 -13.34
N TRP A 34 11.27 -35.44 -14.60
CA TRP A 34 10.10 -35.67 -15.45
C TRP A 34 10.18 -37.08 -16.05
N PRO A 35 9.17 -37.94 -15.86
CA PRO A 35 9.12 -39.26 -16.49
C PRO A 35 9.24 -39.19 -18.01
N GLU A 36 10.07 -40.04 -18.60
CA GLU A 36 10.32 -40.08 -20.05
C GLU A 36 9.07 -40.47 -20.86
N ASP A 37 8.17 -41.25 -20.26
CA ASP A 37 6.94 -41.75 -20.86
C ASP A 37 5.73 -40.82 -20.61
N ALA A 38 5.93 -39.67 -19.98
CA ALA A 38 4.84 -38.75 -19.67
C ALA A 38 4.32 -38.01 -20.91
N GLU A 39 3.02 -38.15 -21.15
CA GLU A 39 2.30 -37.41 -22.19
C GLU A 39 2.08 -35.94 -21.81
N ILE A 40 2.38 -35.03 -22.74
CA ILE A 40 2.11 -33.60 -22.59
C ILE A 40 0.66 -33.30 -22.95
N ILE A 41 -0.16 -33.03 -21.94
CA ILE A 41 -1.60 -32.75 -22.12
C ILE A 41 -1.84 -31.27 -22.50
N GLU A 42 -1.07 -30.35 -21.93
CA GLU A 42 -1.21 -28.91 -22.16
C GLU A 42 0.15 -28.22 -22.05
N GLU A 43 0.49 -27.38 -23.02
CA GLU A 43 1.64 -26.50 -22.98
C GLU A 43 1.18 -25.04 -23.11
N VAL A 44 1.62 -24.19 -22.18
CA VAL A 44 1.20 -22.79 -22.12
C VAL A 44 2.43 -21.88 -22.04
N PRO A 45 2.54 -20.85 -22.90
CA PRO A 45 3.67 -19.93 -22.83
C PRO A 45 3.72 -19.21 -21.47
N VAL A 46 4.92 -19.14 -20.90
CA VAL A 46 5.18 -18.51 -19.60
C VAL A 46 5.62 -17.06 -19.83
N GLU A 47 4.90 -16.10 -19.24
CA GLU A 47 5.30 -14.68 -19.22
C GLU A 47 6.25 -14.37 -18.07
N TYR A 48 6.09 -15.07 -16.93
CA TYR A 48 6.91 -14.90 -15.74
C TYR A 48 6.91 -16.19 -14.91
N CYS A 49 8.10 -16.67 -14.53
CA CYS A 49 8.24 -17.77 -13.58
C CYS A 49 9.50 -17.57 -12.75
N ARG A 50 9.35 -17.21 -11.47
CA ARG A 50 10.48 -16.88 -10.60
C ARG A 50 10.29 -17.38 -9.19
N ARG A 51 11.38 -17.90 -8.60
CA ARG A 51 11.47 -18.22 -7.18
C ARG A 51 11.73 -16.95 -6.37
N GLU A 52 10.90 -16.72 -5.37
CA GLU A 52 11.02 -15.65 -4.37
C GLU A 52 10.91 -16.29 -2.97
N GLY A 53 12.05 -16.55 -2.34
CA GLY A 53 12.13 -17.27 -1.08
C GLY A 53 11.51 -18.68 -1.16
N LYS A 54 10.46 -18.92 -0.39
CA LYS A 54 9.72 -20.20 -0.37
C LYS A 54 8.59 -20.28 -1.39
N ALA A 55 8.46 -19.30 -2.28
CA ALA A 55 7.39 -19.26 -3.26
C ALA A 55 7.93 -19.23 -4.69
N VAL A 56 7.21 -19.84 -5.63
CA VAL A 56 7.39 -19.62 -7.07
C VAL A 56 6.17 -18.89 -7.59
N HIS A 57 6.40 -17.74 -8.19
CA HIS A 57 5.37 -16.93 -8.84
C HIS A 57 5.31 -17.30 -10.32
N LEU A 58 4.13 -17.64 -10.80
CA LEU A 58 3.88 -18.02 -12.20
C LEU A 58 2.83 -17.10 -12.84
N VAL A 59 3.17 -16.57 -14.01
CA VAL A 59 2.26 -15.87 -14.93
C VAL A 59 2.32 -16.54 -16.30
N LEU A 60 1.16 -17.01 -16.76
CA LEU A 60 0.97 -17.68 -18.04
C LEU A 60 0.31 -16.75 -19.05
N LYS A 61 0.68 -16.87 -20.32
CA LYS A 61 0.09 -16.15 -21.45
C LYS A 61 -1.25 -16.77 -21.84
N ARG A 62 -2.31 -16.43 -21.10
CA ARG A 62 -3.67 -16.92 -21.38
C ARG A 62 -4.77 -15.99 -20.88
N ARG A 63 -5.98 -16.18 -21.43
CA ARG A 63 -7.14 -15.31 -21.17
C ARG A 63 -7.66 -15.39 -19.74
N SER A 64 -7.72 -16.59 -19.16
CA SER A 64 -8.19 -16.84 -17.80
C SER A 64 -7.18 -17.69 -17.04
N HIS A 65 -7.27 -17.70 -15.71
CA HIS A 65 -6.40 -18.50 -14.83
C HIS A 65 -4.89 -18.17 -14.96
N ARG A 66 -4.49 -17.10 -15.61
CA ARG A 66 -3.09 -16.70 -15.87
C ARG A 66 -2.12 -16.60 -14.69
N ARG A 67 -2.56 -16.54 -13.42
CA ARG A 67 -1.69 -16.27 -12.27
C ARG A 67 -1.81 -17.35 -11.20
N SER A 68 -0.67 -17.86 -10.76
CA SER A 68 -0.56 -18.76 -9.62
C SER A 68 0.71 -18.55 -8.82
N ILE A 69 0.68 -19.00 -7.57
CA ILE A 69 1.83 -19.07 -6.69
C ILE A 69 1.93 -20.49 -6.15
N PHE A 70 3.13 -21.08 -6.21
CA PHE A 70 3.44 -22.34 -5.57
C PHE A 70 4.22 -22.02 -4.30
N VAL A 71 3.81 -22.54 -3.14
CA VAL A 71 4.41 -22.19 -1.85
C VAL A 71 4.90 -23.46 -1.17
N TRP A 72 6.19 -23.50 -0.89
CA TRP A 72 6.84 -24.56 -0.13
C TRP A 72 6.71 -24.27 1.36
N VAL A 73 6.23 -25.27 2.10
CA VAL A 73 5.98 -25.19 3.53
C VAL A 73 6.56 -26.43 4.20
N MET A 74 7.24 -26.26 5.33
CA MET A 74 7.65 -27.38 6.17
C MET A 74 6.46 -27.81 7.04
N SER A 75 6.08 -29.08 6.95
CA SER A 75 5.04 -29.70 7.78
C SER A 75 5.52 -31.05 8.27
N ARG A 76 5.59 -31.25 9.59
CA ARG A 76 6.04 -32.50 10.23
C ARG A 76 7.38 -33.02 9.67
N GLY A 77 8.33 -32.13 9.45
CA GLY A 77 9.67 -32.47 8.93
C GLY A 77 9.74 -32.77 7.43
N ARG A 78 8.64 -32.64 6.68
CA ARG A 78 8.62 -32.80 5.22
C ARG A 78 8.26 -31.49 4.55
N GLU A 79 8.87 -31.23 3.40
CA GLU A 79 8.50 -30.11 2.56
C GLU A 79 7.29 -30.47 1.71
N ILE A 80 6.28 -29.61 1.72
CA ILE A 80 5.06 -29.76 0.93
C ILE A 80 4.80 -28.50 0.11
N VAL A 81 4.20 -28.67 -1.07
CA VAL A 81 3.93 -27.57 -2.00
C VAL A 81 2.44 -27.31 -2.08
N PHE A 82 2.04 -26.05 -1.90
CA PHE A 82 0.67 -25.61 -2.15
C PHE A 82 0.61 -24.77 -3.41
N TRP A 83 -0.18 -25.22 -4.38
CA TRP A 83 -0.51 -24.47 -5.58
C TRP A 83 -1.76 -23.62 -5.35
N ARG A 84 -1.57 -22.30 -5.34
CA ARG A 84 -2.62 -21.32 -5.09
C ARG A 84 -2.85 -20.47 -6.33
N THR A 85 -4.10 -20.13 -6.59
CA THR A 85 -4.48 -19.25 -7.71
C THR A 85 -4.92 -17.90 -7.19
N GLN A 86 -5.04 -16.91 -8.09
CA GLN A 86 -5.65 -15.64 -7.74
C GLN A 86 -7.06 -15.80 -7.14
N LYS A 87 -7.84 -16.81 -7.57
CA LYS A 87 -9.19 -17.09 -7.07
C LYS A 87 -9.17 -17.67 -5.65
N THR A 88 -8.30 -18.65 -5.38
CA THR A 88 -8.18 -19.24 -4.04
C THR A 88 -7.61 -18.23 -3.06
N MET A 89 -6.65 -17.39 -3.48
CA MET A 89 -6.13 -16.29 -2.68
C MET A 89 -7.18 -15.21 -2.38
N ARG A 90 -8.09 -14.86 -3.31
CA ARG A 90 -9.19 -13.92 -3.01
C ARG A 90 -10.19 -14.50 -2.01
N THR A 91 -10.50 -15.79 -2.14
CA THR A 91 -11.52 -16.47 -1.33
C THR A 91 -11.02 -16.78 0.07
N ALA A 92 -9.78 -17.25 0.18
CA ALA A 92 -9.16 -17.59 1.45
C ALA A 92 -8.94 -16.37 2.34
N ARG A 93 -9.07 -15.13 1.80
CA ARG A 93 -8.65 -13.86 2.42
C ARG A 93 -7.41 -14.10 3.29
N PRO A 94 -6.34 -14.72 2.74
CA PRO A 94 -5.13 -14.93 3.50
C PRO A 94 -4.64 -13.51 3.72
N GLY A 95 -4.98 -12.95 4.90
CA GLY A 95 -4.67 -11.59 5.27
C GLY A 95 -3.25 -11.40 4.80
N ILE A 96 -3.07 -10.45 3.87
CA ILE A 96 -1.81 -10.21 3.17
C ILE A 96 -0.74 -10.53 4.21
N ARG A 97 0.16 -11.50 3.94
CA ARG A 97 1.25 -11.81 4.88
C ARG A 97 2.24 -10.63 4.92
N VAL A 98 1.74 -9.38 4.98
CA VAL A 98 2.29 -8.34 5.83
C VAL A 98 2.64 -9.07 7.12
N PRO A 99 3.90 -9.02 7.57
CA PRO A 99 4.19 -9.49 8.90
C PRO A 99 3.15 -8.85 9.80
N GLN A 100 2.39 -9.66 10.57
CA GLN A 100 1.32 -9.14 11.45
C GLN A 100 1.85 -7.88 12.12
N ALA A 101 1.08 -6.79 12.22
CA ALA A 101 1.60 -5.49 12.69
C ALA A 101 2.57 -5.62 13.89
N ARG A 102 2.23 -6.49 14.87
CA ARG A 102 3.10 -6.87 16.01
C ARG A 102 4.51 -7.39 15.68
N LYS A 103 4.70 -8.08 14.55
CA LYS A 103 6.00 -8.58 14.06
C LYS A 103 6.84 -7.50 13.38
N LEU A 104 6.21 -6.46 12.85
CA LEU A 104 6.93 -5.26 12.42
C LEU A 104 7.21 -4.35 13.61
N GLU A 105 6.32 -4.34 14.61
CA GLU A 105 6.44 -3.48 15.79
C GLU A 105 7.41 -4.01 16.87
N GLY A 106 8.52 -4.63 16.44
CA GLY A 106 9.56 -5.17 17.33
C GLY A 106 10.67 -4.17 17.64
N PRO A 107 11.60 -4.50 18.55
CA PRO A 107 12.75 -3.66 18.86
C PRO A 107 13.56 -3.36 17.60
N LEU A 108 13.95 -2.11 17.42
CA LEU A 108 14.74 -1.67 16.27
C LEU A 108 15.86 -0.73 16.71
N THR A 109 17.08 -0.97 16.22
CA THR A 109 18.19 -0.01 16.36
C THR A 109 18.28 0.79 15.09
N VAL A 110 18.14 2.11 15.19
CA VAL A 110 18.22 3.03 14.04
C VAL A 110 19.43 3.93 14.26
N ALA A 111 20.34 3.96 13.29
CA ALA A 111 21.38 4.96 13.27
C ALA A 111 20.81 6.30 12.81
N VAL A 112 21.15 7.36 13.51
CA VAL A 112 20.71 8.73 13.24
C VAL A 112 21.94 9.56 12.92
N ASP A 113 21.93 10.27 11.79
CA ASP A 113 23.05 11.09 11.39
C ASP A 113 23.34 12.20 12.41
N LEU A 114 24.62 12.44 12.70
CA LEU A 114 25.04 13.46 13.67
C LEU A 114 24.72 14.90 13.21
N ARG A 115 24.52 15.11 11.91
CA ARG A 115 24.23 16.44 11.34
C ARG A 115 22.73 16.75 11.38
N GLU A 116 21.88 15.77 11.71
CA GLU A 116 20.44 15.94 11.81
C GLU A 116 20.06 16.65 13.12
N GLN A 117 19.83 17.97 13.04
CA GLN A 117 19.57 18.83 14.20
C GLN A 117 18.24 18.53 14.90
N TYR A 118 17.22 18.14 14.13
CA TYR A 118 15.86 17.92 14.60
C TYR A 118 15.45 16.46 14.39
N ALA A 119 16.29 15.55 14.87
CA ALA A 119 16.07 14.12 14.74
C ALA A 119 14.72 13.66 15.31
N TRP A 120 14.08 12.73 14.61
CA TRP A 120 12.97 11.94 15.13
C TRP A 120 13.44 11.08 16.29
N ARG A 121 12.55 10.92 17.26
CA ARG A 121 12.84 10.13 18.47
C ARG A 121 12.19 8.75 18.44
N PHE A 122 11.29 8.51 17.48
CA PHE A 122 10.47 7.30 17.36
C PHE A 122 9.73 6.97 18.65
N ALA A 123 9.21 8.00 19.33
CA ALA A 123 8.75 7.90 20.72
C ALA A 123 7.57 6.92 20.93
N LYS A 124 6.81 6.63 19.88
CA LYS A 124 5.66 5.69 19.91
C LYS A 124 6.09 4.22 19.81
N TYR A 125 7.38 3.95 19.57
CA TYR A 125 7.87 2.65 19.15
C TYR A 125 9.09 2.21 19.98
N PRO A 126 9.37 0.90 20.09
CA PRO A 126 10.55 0.38 20.79
C PRO A 126 11.83 0.56 19.95
N VAL A 127 12.24 1.80 19.71
CA VAL A 127 13.41 2.14 18.88
C VAL A 127 14.56 2.66 19.75
N ALA A 128 15.75 2.11 19.54
CA ALA A 128 17.00 2.66 20.04
C ALA A 128 17.66 3.53 18.96
N CYS A 129 17.63 4.84 19.13
CA CYS A 129 18.34 5.78 18.25
C CYS A 129 19.81 5.85 18.64
N VAL A 130 20.71 5.51 17.71
CA VAL A 130 22.15 5.54 17.91
C VAL A 130 22.76 6.64 17.04
N PRO A 131 23.32 7.71 17.62
CA PRO A 131 23.99 8.75 16.83
C PRO A 131 25.20 8.18 16.09
N ARG A 132 25.30 8.46 14.78
CA ARG A 132 26.39 7.99 13.89
C ARG A 132 26.67 9.03 12.81
N GLU A 133 27.90 9.06 12.30
CA GLU A 133 28.16 9.77 11.04
C GLU A 133 27.78 8.83 9.89
N LEU A 134 26.67 9.12 9.22
CA LEU A 134 26.21 8.35 8.07
C LEU A 134 26.87 8.88 6.79
N PRO A 135 27.30 7.99 5.88
CA PRO A 135 27.81 8.42 4.58
C PRO A 135 26.73 9.09 3.71
N ILE A 136 25.46 8.70 3.88
CA ILE A 136 24.31 9.26 3.17
C ILE A 136 23.01 9.04 3.97
N GLY A 137 22.07 9.97 3.86
CA GLY A 137 20.78 9.95 4.56
C GLY A 137 20.87 10.36 6.03
N ASP A 138 19.70 10.62 6.63
CA ASP A 138 19.58 11.10 8.00
C ASP A 138 19.30 9.97 9.00
N TYR A 139 18.73 8.86 8.51
CA TYR A 139 18.45 7.66 9.31
C TYR A 139 18.87 6.41 8.54
N GLY A 140 19.32 5.38 9.23
CA GLY A 140 19.69 4.13 8.57
C GLY A 140 19.70 2.89 9.44
N LEU A 141 19.76 1.74 8.76
CA LEU A 141 20.05 0.45 9.36
C LEU A 141 21.45 0.01 8.98
N LEU A 142 22.20 -0.43 9.99
CA LEU A 142 23.49 -1.08 9.79
C LEU A 142 23.33 -2.59 9.90
N TRP A 143 24.04 -3.31 9.04
CA TRP A 143 24.25 -4.75 9.13
C TRP A 143 25.76 -4.99 9.09
N GLU A 144 26.31 -5.59 10.14
CA GLU A 144 27.78 -5.78 10.28
C GLU A 144 28.55 -4.46 10.06
N ASP A 145 28.09 -3.38 10.70
CA ASP A 145 28.61 -2.00 10.59
C ASP A 145 28.59 -1.40 9.17
N LYS A 146 27.89 -2.02 8.21
CA LYS A 146 27.66 -1.47 6.87
C LYS A 146 26.25 -0.90 6.77
N LEU A 147 26.13 0.30 6.22
CA LEU A 147 24.83 0.91 5.93
C LEU A 147 24.14 0.11 4.81
N VAL A 148 23.00 -0.50 5.13
CA VAL A 148 22.21 -1.33 4.18
C VAL A 148 20.86 -0.70 3.83
N ALA A 149 20.38 0.21 4.68
CA ALA A 149 19.19 0.99 4.43
C ALA A 149 19.39 2.43 4.87
N ALA A 150 18.93 3.40 4.07
CA ALA A 150 18.97 4.81 4.46
C ALA A 150 17.69 5.56 4.09
N VAL A 151 17.34 6.54 4.91
CA VAL A 151 16.25 7.47 4.71
C VAL A 151 16.80 8.89 4.73
N GLU A 152 16.60 9.62 3.64
CA GLU A 152 16.79 11.07 3.57
C GLU A 152 15.47 11.75 3.93
N ARG A 153 15.48 12.58 4.96
CA ARG A 153 14.36 13.40 5.40
C ARG A 153 14.43 14.75 4.69
N LYS A 154 13.31 15.22 4.15
CA LYS A 154 13.26 16.52 3.45
C LYS A 154 12.01 17.30 3.79
N SER A 155 12.14 18.62 3.96
CA SER A 155 10.98 19.50 3.96
C SER A 155 10.47 19.74 2.53
N CYS A 156 9.23 20.23 2.39
CA CYS A 156 8.72 20.63 1.08
C CYS A 156 9.57 21.73 0.41
N ALA A 157 10.08 22.68 1.18
CA ALA A 157 10.92 23.77 0.67
C ALA A 157 12.29 23.24 0.20
N ASP A 158 12.91 22.40 1.01
CA ASP A 158 14.24 21.85 0.70
C ASP A 158 14.21 20.95 -0.52
N ILE A 159 13.16 20.12 -0.68
CA ILE A 159 13.07 19.26 -1.85
C ILE A 159 12.83 20.05 -3.14
N ALA A 160 11.97 21.07 -3.10
CA ALA A 160 11.75 21.95 -4.24
C ALA A 160 13.05 22.69 -4.62
N SER A 161 13.71 23.29 -3.63
CA SER A 161 14.98 24.00 -3.81
C SER A 161 16.09 23.09 -4.37
N ALA A 162 16.24 21.88 -3.81
CA ALA A 162 17.25 20.92 -4.25
C ALA A 162 16.98 20.36 -5.65
N ALA A 163 15.71 20.11 -5.99
CA ALA A 163 15.31 19.64 -7.31
C ALA A 163 15.61 20.68 -8.40
N VAL A 164 15.23 21.94 -8.15
CA VAL A 164 15.44 23.06 -9.10
C VAL A 164 16.92 23.36 -9.27
N ALA A 165 17.70 23.33 -8.18
CA ALA A 165 19.14 23.54 -8.22
C ALA A 165 19.92 22.36 -8.81
N GLY A 166 19.25 21.25 -9.18
CA GLY A 166 19.90 20.03 -9.67
C GLY A 166 20.75 19.30 -8.62
N ARG A 167 20.73 19.73 -7.36
CA ARG A 167 21.49 19.09 -6.26
C ARG A 167 20.91 17.75 -5.85
N LEU A 168 19.60 17.59 -6.01
CA LEU A 168 18.88 16.38 -5.60
C LEU A 168 19.31 15.14 -6.41
N SER A 169 19.71 15.29 -7.68
CA SER A 169 20.15 14.16 -8.51
C SER A 169 21.42 13.49 -7.95
N PHE A 170 22.36 14.27 -7.42
CA PHE A 170 23.57 13.73 -6.78
C PHE A 170 23.22 12.92 -5.53
N GLN A 171 22.38 13.47 -4.64
CA GLN A 171 21.93 12.76 -3.44
C GLN A 171 21.19 11.46 -3.80
N LEU A 172 20.31 11.50 -4.80
CA LEU A 172 19.58 10.31 -5.25
C LEU A 172 20.50 9.27 -5.89
N ALA A 173 21.53 9.69 -6.64
CA ALA A 173 22.51 8.78 -7.22
C ALA A 173 23.29 8.04 -6.12
N GLU A 174 23.64 8.71 -5.03
CA GLU A 174 24.30 8.08 -3.87
C GLU A 174 23.35 7.14 -3.12
N LEU A 175 22.12 7.58 -2.83
CA LEU A 175 21.09 6.74 -2.21
C LEU A 175 20.76 5.49 -3.04
N SER A 176 20.81 5.59 -4.38
CA SER A 176 20.55 4.47 -5.29
C SER A 176 21.57 3.34 -5.19
N ARG A 177 22.72 3.55 -4.52
CA ARG A 177 23.71 2.50 -4.26
C ARG A 177 23.32 1.55 -3.13
N LEU A 178 22.38 1.96 -2.28
CA LEU A 178 21.92 1.14 -1.17
C LEU A 178 20.83 0.16 -1.64
N PRO A 179 20.79 -1.06 -1.08
CA PRO A 179 19.71 -2.02 -1.37
C PRO A 179 18.32 -1.49 -1.05
N TYR A 180 18.22 -0.66 0.00
CA TYR A 180 16.99 -0.03 0.43
C TYR A 180 17.25 1.45 0.67
N SER A 181 16.62 2.32 -0.10
CA SER A 181 16.69 3.76 0.16
C SER A 181 15.35 4.44 -0.02
N ALA A 182 15.16 5.53 0.71
CA ALA A 182 13.97 6.36 0.61
C ALA A 182 14.29 7.84 0.81
N VAL A 183 13.57 8.69 0.09
CA VAL A 183 13.38 10.11 0.41
C VAL A 183 11.99 10.26 1.01
N VAL A 184 11.93 10.75 2.25
CA VAL A 184 10.66 10.99 2.94
C VAL A 184 10.49 12.49 3.13
N VAL A 185 9.45 13.00 2.51
CA VAL A 185 9.11 14.43 2.50
C VAL A 185 8.05 14.70 3.55
N GLU A 186 8.37 15.62 4.46
CA GLU A 186 7.43 16.14 5.45
C GLU A 186 6.48 17.14 4.81
N GLY A 187 5.42 16.61 4.21
CA GLY A 187 4.39 17.39 3.55
C GLY A 187 3.76 16.65 2.39
N ARG A 188 2.79 17.28 1.74
CA ARG A 188 2.12 16.73 0.55
C ARG A 188 2.87 17.16 -0.69
N LEU A 189 2.75 16.38 -1.76
CA LEU A 189 3.25 16.80 -3.08
C LEU A 189 2.69 18.16 -3.50
N SER A 190 1.41 18.44 -3.21
CA SER A 190 0.81 19.76 -3.48
C SER A 190 1.51 20.90 -2.73
N ASP A 191 2.02 20.66 -1.53
CA ASP A 191 2.72 21.67 -0.73
C ASP A 191 4.16 21.90 -1.25
N VAL A 192 4.78 20.89 -1.87
CA VAL A 192 6.01 21.05 -2.65
C VAL A 192 5.77 21.92 -3.89
N LEU A 193 4.69 21.65 -4.63
CA LEU A 193 4.37 22.43 -5.83
C LEU A 193 4.05 23.89 -5.51
N LYS A 194 3.49 24.18 -4.33
CA LYS A 194 3.28 25.56 -3.85
C LYS A 194 4.59 26.31 -3.60
N GLN A 195 5.73 25.61 -3.44
CA GLN A 195 7.04 26.24 -3.32
C GLN A 195 7.56 26.81 -4.65
N ALA A 196 6.90 26.51 -5.77
CA ALA A 196 7.20 27.05 -7.09
C ALA A 196 6.81 28.54 -7.19
N THR A 197 7.42 29.38 -6.36
CA THR A 197 7.14 30.84 -6.30
C THR A 197 7.60 31.58 -7.55
N HIS A 198 8.68 31.12 -8.18
CA HIS A 198 9.31 31.75 -9.34
C HIS A 198 9.26 30.88 -10.61
N MET A 199 8.47 29.80 -10.61
CA MET A 199 8.39 28.85 -11.73
C MET A 199 6.99 28.24 -11.82
N ARG A 200 6.67 27.64 -12.97
CA ARG A 200 5.42 26.89 -13.10
C ARG A 200 5.46 25.61 -12.27
N ALA A 201 4.43 25.37 -11.47
CA ALA A 201 4.24 24.12 -10.72
C ALA A 201 4.34 22.87 -11.62
N GLY A 202 3.83 22.95 -12.85
CA GLY A 202 3.94 21.85 -13.83
C GLY A 202 5.39 21.53 -14.21
N TRP A 203 6.28 22.51 -14.27
CA TRP A 203 7.70 22.27 -14.54
C TRP A 203 8.40 21.59 -13.35
N LEU A 204 8.14 22.05 -12.13
CA LEU A 204 8.64 21.38 -10.92
C LEU A 204 8.14 19.93 -10.81
N MET A 205 6.87 19.69 -11.14
CA MET A 205 6.32 18.33 -11.23
C MET A 205 7.10 17.47 -12.23
N SER A 206 7.38 18.01 -13.42
CA SER A 206 8.17 17.30 -14.43
C SER A 206 9.58 16.95 -13.93
N ILE A 207 10.24 17.84 -13.19
CA ILE A 207 11.56 17.53 -12.58
C ILE A 207 11.44 16.40 -11.58
N ILE A 208 10.48 16.47 -10.65
CA ILE A 208 10.28 15.43 -9.63
C ILE A 208 10.01 14.08 -10.30
N ALA A 209 9.12 14.05 -11.29
CA ALA A 209 8.82 12.83 -12.05
C ALA A 209 10.06 12.30 -12.78
N ALA A 210 10.84 13.16 -13.43
CA ALA A 210 12.07 12.76 -14.12
C ALA A 210 13.10 12.17 -13.15
N LEU A 211 13.27 12.76 -11.96
CA LEU A 211 14.15 12.24 -10.92
C LEU A 211 13.70 10.87 -10.42
N GLN A 212 12.41 10.67 -10.18
CA GLN A 212 11.86 9.36 -9.78
C GLN A 212 12.08 8.28 -10.85
N VAL A 213 11.91 8.62 -12.13
CA VAL A 213 12.15 7.69 -13.25
C VAL A 213 13.63 7.39 -13.42
N THR A 214 14.50 8.38 -13.20
CA THR A 214 15.96 8.22 -13.32
C THR A 214 16.53 7.40 -12.15
N HIS A 215 15.91 7.49 -10.98
CA HIS A 215 16.33 6.82 -9.75
C HIS A 215 15.22 5.93 -9.18
N PRO A 216 14.76 4.90 -9.92
CA PRO A 216 13.58 4.11 -9.55
C PRO A 216 13.80 3.23 -8.31
N GLN A 217 15.04 3.06 -7.87
CA GLN A 217 15.40 2.28 -6.67
C GLN A 217 15.14 3.07 -5.38
N VAL A 218 15.15 4.41 -5.45
CA VAL A 218 14.91 5.26 -4.28
C VAL A 218 13.41 5.44 -4.13
N ASN A 219 12.86 5.02 -2.99
CA ASN A 219 11.43 5.22 -2.72
C ASN A 219 11.15 6.69 -2.38
N TRP A 220 10.03 7.24 -2.84
CA TRP A 220 9.62 8.60 -2.52
C TRP A 220 8.28 8.60 -1.80
N ILE A 221 8.22 9.28 -0.67
CA ILE A 221 7.01 9.35 0.15
C ILE A 221 6.74 10.79 0.56
N PHE A 222 5.52 11.26 0.27
CA PHE A 222 5.02 12.54 0.73
C PHE A 222 4.10 12.27 1.93
N ALA A 223 4.64 12.45 3.13
CA ALA A 223 4.04 11.94 4.35
C ALA A 223 3.05 12.91 5.02
N GLU A 224 2.76 14.06 4.40
CA GLU A 224 1.85 15.12 4.90
C GLU A 224 2.30 15.82 6.18
N THR A 225 2.58 15.09 7.26
CA THR A 225 3.04 15.65 8.54
C THR A 225 4.35 15.01 8.98
N ARG A 226 5.06 15.68 9.88
CA ARG A 226 6.25 15.15 10.55
C ARG A 226 5.97 13.85 11.29
N ASP A 227 4.86 13.78 12.03
CA ASP A 227 4.50 12.59 12.79
C ASP A 227 4.21 11.38 11.89
N LEU A 228 3.52 11.60 10.76
CA LEU A 228 3.27 10.55 9.77
C LEU A 228 4.56 10.13 9.04
N ALA A 229 5.50 11.06 8.82
CA ALA A 229 6.81 10.74 8.27
C ALA A 229 7.59 9.83 9.22
N GLU A 230 7.63 10.17 10.51
CA GLU A 230 8.26 9.37 11.57
C GLU A 230 7.62 7.98 11.67
N ASP A 231 6.29 7.90 11.72
CA ASP A 231 5.55 6.64 11.77
C ASP A 231 5.80 5.77 10.52
N TYR A 232 5.77 6.37 9.32
CA TYR A 232 6.08 5.65 8.08
C TYR A 232 7.52 5.11 8.08
N VAL A 233 8.48 5.93 8.47
CA VAL A 233 9.91 5.55 8.47
C VAL A 233 10.16 4.41 9.44
N TYR A 234 9.53 4.43 10.62
CA TYR A 234 9.58 3.29 11.53
C TYR A 234 9.08 1.99 10.87
N HIS A 235 7.90 2.02 10.25
CA HIS A 235 7.32 0.83 9.62
C HIS A 235 8.15 0.35 8.43
N TRP A 236 8.68 1.27 7.63
CA TRP A 236 9.53 0.96 6.49
C TRP A 236 10.86 0.32 6.92
N LEU A 237 11.57 0.93 7.88
CA LEU A 237 12.82 0.38 8.43
C LEU A 237 12.58 -0.97 9.12
N SER A 238 11.48 -1.11 9.86
CA SER A 238 11.11 -2.38 10.48
C SER A 238 10.83 -3.48 9.45
N ALA A 239 10.19 -3.14 8.33
CA ALA A 239 9.97 -4.07 7.23
C ALA A 239 11.28 -4.50 6.57
N VAL A 240 12.20 -3.55 6.34
CA VAL A 240 13.55 -3.84 5.83
C VAL A 240 14.31 -4.76 6.79
N ASN A 241 14.33 -4.45 8.09
CA ASN A 241 14.97 -5.28 9.11
C ASN A 241 14.40 -6.72 9.14
N SER A 242 13.07 -6.86 9.10
CA SER A 242 12.42 -8.18 9.07
C SER A 242 12.64 -8.94 7.75
N HIS A 243 13.00 -8.25 6.67
CA HIS A 243 13.39 -8.88 5.41
C HIS A 243 14.84 -9.34 5.45
N LEU A 244 15.76 -8.47 5.87
CA LEU A 244 17.19 -8.77 6.02
C LEU A 244 17.42 -9.98 6.91
N THR A 245 16.77 -10.03 8.08
CA THR A 245 16.84 -11.18 9.02
C THR A 245 16.33 -12.51 8.44
N LYS A 246 15.50 -12.50 7.39
CA LYS A 246 14.99 -13.72 6.73
C LYS A 246 15.86 -14.16 5.56
N VAL A 247 16.43 -13.20 4.83
CA VAL A 247 17.20 -13.45 3.60
C VAL A 247 18.68 -13.68 3.90
N MET A 248 19.20 -13.02 4.93
CA MET A 248 20.56 -13.19 5.42
C MET A 248 20.50 -13.73 6.85
N PRO A 249 20.53 -15.06 7.05
CA PRO A 249 20.68 -15.61 8.39
C PRO A 249 21.96 -15.06 8.99
N THR A 250 21.88 -14.57 10.22
CA THR A 250 23.07 -14.22 11.00
C THR A 250 23.99 -15.44 11.02
N PRO A 251 25.29 -15.32 10.68
CA PRO A 251 26.25 -16.34 11.05
C PRO A 251 26.18 -16.51 12.56
N VAL A 252 25.99 -17.75 13.02
CA VAL A 252 26.17 -18.08 14.44
C VAL A 252 27.57 -17.62 14.79
N ALA A 253 27.70 -16.73 15.76
CA ALA A 253 28.99 -16.18 16.19
C ALA A 253 29.96 -17.32 16.50
N THR A 254 30.94 -17.52 15.61
CA THR A 254 32.18 -18.19 15.95
C THR A 254 33.13 -17.10 16.42
N ASP A 255 33.43 -17.10 17.73
CA ASP A 255 34.43 -16.24 18.34
C ASP A 255 35.75 -16.34 17.57
N ALA A 256 36.12 -15.25 16.90
CA ALA A 256 37.49 -15.00 16.46
C ALA A 256 37.73 -13.48 16.43
N PRO A 257 38.76 -12.95 17.12
CA PRO A 257 38.99 -11.52 17.20
C PRO A 257 39.85 -11.00 16.02
N GLY A 258 39.49 -9.82 15.52
CA GLY A 258 40.46 -8.82 15.06
C GLY A 258 40.43 -8.44 13.59
N ALA A 259 40.06 -7.18 13.32
CA ALA A 259 40.90 -6.23 12.58
C ALA A 259 40.25 -4.83 12.65
N ALA A 260 40.85 -3.94 13.44
CA ALA A 260 40.47 -2.53 13.52
C ALA A 260 40.87 -1.79 12.23
N TYR A 261 39.98 -0.92 11.72
CA TYR A 261 40.29 0.01 10.65
C TYR A 261 40.74 1.35 11.26
N THR A 262 41.98 1.75 10.98
CA THR A 262 42.56 3.04 11.39
C THR A 262 42.08 4.16 10.46
N ALA A 263 41.47 5.19 11.04
CA ALA A 263 41.10 6.43 10.35
C ALA A 263 42.34 7.25 9.95
N GLY A 264 42.46 7.59 8.67
CA GLY A 264 43.42 8.56 8.16
C GLY A 264 42.81 9.95 8.15
N ALA A 265 43.42 10.87 8.89
CA ALA A 265 43.04 12.27 8.99
C ALA A 265 43.48 13.10 7.76
N ALA A 266 42.56 13.92 7.25
CA ALA A 266 42.79 15.20 6.56
C ALA A 266 41.42 15.91 6.54
N GLY A 267 41.16 17.09 7.08
CA GLY A 267 42.03 18.23 7.29
C GLY A 267 41.79 19.28 6.19
N ALA A 268 40.69 20.04 6.25
CA ALA A 268 40.64 21.47 5.85
C ALA A 268 39.23 22.07 6.01
N SER A 269 39.24 23.33 6.42
CA SER A 269 38.18 24.20 6.91
C SER A 269 37.33 24.90 5.84
N ASN A 270 36.12 25.31 6.21
CA ASN A 270 35.54 26.66 6.07
C ASN A 270 34.01 26.57 6.23
N ALA A 271 33.26 27.55 6.71
CA ALA A 271 33.43 28.73 7.55
C ALA A 271 31.97 29.12 7.87
N ALA A 272 31.68 29.37 9.14
CA ALA A 272 30.36 29.72 9.61
C ALA A 272 29.94 31.12 9.13
N VAL A 273 28.69 31.28 8.72
CA VAL A 273 27.99 32.57 8.74
C VAL A 273 26.54 32.36 9.17
N ALA A 274 26.21 32.88 10.34
CA ALA A 274 24.89 33.31 10.79
C ALA A 274 25.14 34.47 11.79
N PRO A 275 24.15 35.29 12.21
CA PRO A 275 22.70 35.22 11.94
C PRO A 275 22.06 36.60 11.60
N SER A 276 20.73 36.62 11.38
CA SER A 276 19.91 37.77 11.79
C SER A 276 18.46 37.35 12.03
N ALA A 277 17.88 37.92 13.09
CA ALA A 277 16.60 37.60 13.71
C ALA A 277 15.56 38.71 13.48
N ALA A 278 14.27 38.33 13.43
CA ALA A 278 13.05 39.05 13.86
C ALA A 278 11.85 38.45 13.09
N GLY A 279 10.66 38.16 13.64
CA GLY A 279 10.07 38.54 14.91
C GLY A 279 8.86 37.66 15.29
N ALA A 280 8.26 38.05 16.41
CA ALA A 280 7.38 37.32 17.33
C ALA A 280 5.89 37.15 16.85
N PRO A 281 5.02 36.45 17.62
CA PRO A 281 3.97 35.57 17.10
C PRO A 281 2.56 36.20 17.06
N SER A 282 1.63 35.53 16.37
CA SER A 282 0.18 35.78 16.48
C SER A 282 -0.59 34.51 16.85
N ALA A 283 -1.67 34.74 17.59
CA ALA A 283 -2.38 33.89 18.52
C ALA A 283 -3.06 32.62 17.95
N ALA A 284 -3.14 31.62 18.83
CA ALA A 284 -3.93 30.41 18.70
C ALA A 284 -5.43 30.66 18.90
N VAL A 285 -6.26 29.96 18.13
CA VAL A 285 -7.66 29.70 18.46
C VAL A 285 -7.95 28.22 18.17
N ALA A 286 -8.31 27.49 19.22
CA ALA A 286 -8.74 26.09 19.18
C ALA A 286 -10.22 25.99 18.74
N PRO A 287 -10.68 24.84 18.22
CA PRO A 287 -12.09 24.51 18.26
C PRO A 287 -12.40 23.43 19.31
N SER A 288 -13.41 23.77 20.11
CA SER A 288 -14.16 22.97 21.07
C SER A 288 -14.95 21.83 20.40
N ALA A 289 -15.21 20.80 21.20
CA ALA A 289 -16.02 19.63 20.90
C ALA A 289 -17.54 19.89 20.88
N ALA A 290 -18.23 18.90 20.31
CA ALA A 290 -19.62 18.45 20.54
C ALA A 290 -20.79 19.28 19.98
N GLY A 291 -21.63 18.58 19.20
CA GLY A 291 -22.96 19.04 18.79
C GLY A 291 -23.57 18.17 17.70
N ALA A 292 -24.28 17.11 18.09
CA ALA A 292 -25.19 16.38 17.20
C ALA A 292 -26.38 17.27 16.81
N PRO A 293 -26.88 17.27 15.56
CA PRO A 293 -28.18 17.83 15.28
C PRO A 293 -29.25 16.73 15.22
N SER A 294 -30.26 17.00 16.04
CA SER A 294 -31.62 16.47 16.08
C SER A 294 -32.33 16.53 14.71
N ALA A 295 -33.18 15.54 14.48
CA ALA A 295 -34.13 15.49 13.37
C ALA A 295 -35.31 16.45 13.58
N ALA A 296 -35.58 17.28 12.57
CA ALA A 296 -36.86 17.92 12.24
C ALA A 296 -36.73 18.23 10.75
N GLY A 297 -37.54 17.74 9.81
CA GLY A 297 -38.99 17.72 9.76
C GLY A 297 -39.34 18.39 8.43
N ALA A 298 -39.56 17.60 7.37
CA ALA A 298 -40.05 18.08 6.08
C ALA A 298 -41.17 17.14 5.62
N SER A 299 -42.38 17.70 5.60
CA SER A 299 -43.64 17.08 5.23
C SER A 299 -43.69 16.77 3.73
N GLY A 300 -43.60 15.47 3.40
CA GLY A 300 -43.98 14.92 2.10
C GLY A 300 -44.98 13.78 2.33
N ALA A 301 -46.02 13.69 1.51
CA ALA A 301 -47.16 12.79 1.70
C ALA A 301 -46.74 11.33 2.04
N PRO A 302 -47.10 10.79 3.23
CA PRO A 302 -46.54 9.54 3.76
C PRO A 302 -47.01 8.26 3.04
N GLY A 303 -48.01 8.34 2.16
CA GLY A 303 -48.63 7.16 1.53
C GLY A 303 -47.72 6.44 0.53
N HIS A 304 -47.04 7.18 -0.35
CA HIS A 304 -46.36 6.58 -1.51
C HIS A 304 -45.01 5.91 -1.16
N VAL A 305 -44.35 6.39 -0.10
CA VAL A 305 -43.08 5.83 0.40
C VAL A 305 -43.33 4.55 1.20
N ALA A 306 -44.43 4.50 1.97
CA ALA A 306 -44.83 3.31 2.73
C ALA A 306 -45.26 2.16 1.81
N GLU A 307 -45.98 2.46 0.72
CA GLU A 307 -46.42 1.48 -0.28
C GLU A 307 -45.24 0.86 -1.05
N LYS A 308 -44.26 1.66 -1.50
CA LYS A 308 -43.02 1.17 -2.13
C LYS A 308 -42.15 0.36 -1.16
N ALA A 309 -42.09 0.74 0.11
CA ALA A 309 -41.39 -0.04 1.13
C ALA A 309 -42.05 -1.40 1.39
N ALA A 310 -43.40 -1.45 1.41
CA ALA A 310 -44.14 -2.70 1.53
C ALA A 310 -43.94 -3.61 0.31
N SER A 311 -43.97 -3.06 -0.91
CA SER A 311 -43.69 -3.79 -2.17
C SER A 311 -42.27 -4.37 -2.21
N TYR A 312 -41.25 -3.64 -1.73
CA TYR A 312 -39.88 -4.16 -1.56
C TYR A 312 -39.83 -5.36 -0.60
N MET A 313 -40.49 -5.25 0.55
CA MET A 313 -40.52 -6.32 1.55
C MET A 313 -41.36 -7.52 1.10
N ALA A 314 -42.31 -7.32 0.19
CA ALA A 314 -43.11 -8.36 -0.47
C ALA A 314 -42.42 -8.95 -1.71
N GLY A 315 -41.27 -8.42 -2.15
CA GLY A 315 -40.46 -8.94 -3.26
C GLY A 315 -40.85 -8.43 -4.65
N GLU A 316 -41.78 -7.48 -4.77
CA GLU A 316 -42.27 -6.92 -6.05
C GLU A 316 -41.37 -5.77 -6.55
N GLN A 317 -40.06 -6.00 -6.67
CA GLN A 317 -39.17 -4.99 -7.24
C GLN A 317 -39.21 -5.01 -8.78
N PRO A 318 -39.10 -3.84 -9.44
CA PRO A 318 -38.84 -3.81 -10.87
C PRO A 318 -37.53 -4.56 -11.15
N ALA A 319 -37.56 -5.46 -12.14
CA ALA A 319 -36.39 -6.25 -12.51
C ALA A 319 -35.25 -5.31 -12.93
N LEU A 320 -34.17 -5.32 -12.13
CA LEU A 320 -32.96 -4.60 -12.48
C LEU A 320 -32.41 -5.17 -13.79
N GLN A 321 -32.05 -4.29 -14.72
CA GLN A 321 -31.30 -4.68 -15.90
C GLN A 321 -29.97 -5.36 -15.49
N ALA A 322 -29.42 -6.17 -16.41
CA ALA A 322 -28.18 -6.91 -16.18
C ALA A 322 -27.10 -6.00 -15.54
N PRO A 323 -26.36 -6.50 -14.54
CA PRO A 323 -25.49 -5.67 -13.73
C PRO A 323 -24.41 -4.99 -14.59
N ILE A 324 -24.17 -3.71 -14.32
CA ILE A 324 -23.31 -2.85 -15.14
C ILE A 324 -22.06 -2.50 -14.34
N THR A 325 -20.89 -2.57 -14.97
CA THR A 325 -19.65 -2.08 -14.35
C THR A 325 -19.46 -0.60 -14.71
N ILE A 326 -19.87 0.30 -13.82
CA ILE A 326 -19.61 1.74 -13.93
C ILE A 326 -18.47 2.10 -12.98
N LEU A 327 -17.30 2.45 -13.53
CA LEU A 327 -16.07 2.63 -12.75
C LEU A 327 -15.98 3.99 -12.05
N ASP A 328 -16.57 5.05 -12.61
CA ASP A 328 -16.52 6.39 -12.05
C ASP A 328 -17.68 6.65 -11.07
N THR A 329 -17.40 7.42 -10.01
CA THR A 329 -18.38 7.66 -8.94
C THR A 329 -19.54 8.51 -9.42
N ALA A 330 -19.31 9.53 -10.24
CA ALA A 330 -20.36 10.44 -10.71
C ALA A 330 -21.43 9.68 -11.51
N SER A 331 -21.03 8.81 -12.43
CA SER A 331 -21.96 8.02 -13.25
C SER A 331 -22.73 6.99 -12.43
N ARG A 332 -22.10 6.36 -11.42
CA ARG A 332 -22.83 5.46 -10.49
C ARG A 332 -23.92 6.19 -9.72
N LEU A 333 -23.63 7.39 -9.22
CA LEU A 333 -24.62 8.17 -8.47
C LEU A 333 -25.79 8.59 -9.38
N THR A 334 -25.50 9.06 -10.59
CA THR A 334 -26.52 9.45 -11.59
C THR A 334 -27.42 8.27 -11.97
N GLU A 335 -26.84 7.11 -12.30
CA GLU A 335 -27.64 5.93 -12.67
C GLU A 335 -28.45 5.38 -11.48
N ALA A 336 -27.88 5.43 -10.26
CA ALA A 336 -28.62 5.03 -9.06
C ALA A 336 -29.84 5.91 -8.78
N ILE A 337 -29.73 7.22 -9.06
CA ILE A 337 -30.86 8.17 -8.96
C ILE A 337 -31.92 7.81 -10.01
N LYS A 338 -31.51 7.63 -11.26
CA LYS A 338 -32.40 7.29 -12.38
C LYS A 338 -33.17 5.98 -12.13
N LEU A 339 -32.50 4.96 -11.61
CA LEU A 339 -33.15 3.69 -11.24
C LEU A 339 -34.06 3.86 -10.01
N ALA A 340 -33.71 4.71 -9.06
CA ALA A 340 -34.57 5.01 -7.92
C ALA A 340 -35.84 5.78 -8.34
N GLU A 341 -35.73 6.66 -9.36
CA GLU A 341 -36.86 7.35 -9.98
C GLU A 341 -37.81 6.38 -10.68
N SER A 342 -37.30 5.31 -11.31
CA SER A 342 -38.12 4.22 -11.85
C SER A 342 -38.68 3.26 -10.80
N GLY A 343 -38.48 3.54 -9.50
CA GLY A 343 -39.07 2.78 -8.39
C GLY A 343 -38.14 1.77 -7.74
N THR A 344 -36.86 1.72 -8.12
CA THR A 344 -35.88 0.84 -7.47
C THR A 344 -35.60 1.32 -6.04
N ALA A 345 -35.66 0.39 -5.10
CA ALA A 345 -35.24 0.61 -3.72
C ALA A 345 -33.84 0.03 -3.49
N TRP A 346 -32.99 0.79 -2.81
CA TRP A 346 -31.60 0.40 -2.54
C TRP A 346 -31.43 -0.08 -1.10
N THR A 347 -30.77 -1.22 -0.93
CA THR A 347 -30.01 -1.53 0.27
C THR A 347 -28.54 -1.39 -0.07
N ALA A 348 -27.67 -1.31 0.94
CA ALA A 348 -26.23 -1.32 0.69
C ALA A 348 -25.77 -2.59 -0.06
N ALA A 349 -26.43 -3.73 0.18
CA ALA A 349 -26.15 -4.99 -0.50
C ALA A 349 -26.63 -4.97 -1.97
N SER A 350 -27.89 -4.61 -2.23
CA SER A 350 -28.41 -4.58 -3.61
C SER A 350 -27.70 -3.55 -4.47
N TYR A 351 -27.28 -2.41 -3.88
CA TYR A 351 -26.46 -1.42 -4.56
C TYR A 351 -25.06 -1.96 -4.91
N ALA A 352 -24.41 -2.60 -3.93
CA ALA A 352 -23.09 -3.20 -4.14
C ALA A 352 -23.10 -4.26 -5.25
N ASP A 353 -24.13 -5.10 -5.26
CA ASP A 353 -24.30 -6.15 -6.27
C ASP A 353 -24.58 -5.56 -7.66
N HIS A 354 -25.47 -4.56 -7.76
CA HIS A 354 -25.86 -3.97 -9.05
C HIS A 354 -24.71 -3.22 -9.75
N PHE A 355 -23.91 -2.47 -8.99
CA PHE A 355 -22.78 -1.69 -9.52
C PHE A 355 -21.42 -2.40 -9.41
N HIS A 356 -21.39 -3.63 -8.92
CA HIS A 356 -20.17 -4.41 -8.67
C HIS A 356 -19.11 -3.67 -7.82
N VAL A 357 -19.55 -2.95 -6.80
CA VAL A 357 -18.68 -2.23 -5.86
C VAL A 357 -18.63 -2.92 -4.49
N SER A 358 -17.63 -2.61 -3.67
CA SER A 358 -17.61 -3.12 -2.29
C SER A 358 -18.75 -2.52 -1.46
N LEU A 359 -19.19 -3.22 -0.40
CA LEU A 359 -20.17 -2.70 0.55
C LEU A 359 -19.77 -1.33 1.12
N GLY A 360 -18.48 -1.09 1.41
CA GLY A 360 -18.01 0.20 1.91
C GLY A 360 -18.17 1.34 0.89
N VAL A 361 -17.94 1.06 -0.39
CA VAL A 361 -18.18 2.02 -1.47
C VAL A 361 -19.69 2.28 -1.63
N ALA A 362 -20.52 1.23 -1.61
CA ALA A 362 -21.97 1.36 -1.63
C ALA A 362 -22.50 2.21 -0.46
N TYR A 363 -21.97 2.01 0.76
CA TYR A 363 -22.33 2.84 1.92
C TYR A 363 -21.96 4.31 1.71
N ASN A 364 -20.77 4.59 1.20
CA ASN A 364 -20.33 5.97 0.95
C ASN A 364 -21.14 6.64 -0.16
N ASP A 365 -21.47 5.91 -1.23
CA ASP A 365 -22.27 6.43 -2.34
C ASP A 365 -23.72 6.69 -1.91
N ILE A 366 -24.36 5.73 -1.23
CA ILE A 366 -25.70 5.93 -0.65
C ILE A 366 -25.70 7.09 0.34
N LYS A 367 -24.67 7.21 1.19
CA LYS A 367 -24.52 8.34 2.11
C LYS A 367 -24.48 9.67 1.37
N LYS A 368 -23.69 9.79 0.30
CA LYS A 368 -23.66 11.00 -0.55
C LYS A 368 -25.02 11.31 -1.17
N LEU A 369 -25.73 10.29 -1.64
CA LEU A 369 -27.08 10.47 -2.20
C LEU A 369 -28.09 10.93 -1.16
N VAL A 370 -27.97 10.48 0.09
CA VAL A 370 -28.80 10.94 1.21
C VAL A 370 -28.44 12.37 1.62
N GLU A 371 -27.15 12.69 1.74
CA GLU A 371 -26.66 14.04 2.04
C GLU A 371 -27.06 15.05 0.96
N ALA A 372 -27.07 14.63 -0.31
CA ALA A 372 -27.55 15.41 -1.44
C ALA A 372 -29.08 15.44 -1.57
N GLY A 373 -29.83 14.85 -0.63
CA GLY A 373 -31.29 14.81 -0.65
C GLY A 373 -31.89 13.98 -1.79
N SER A 374 -31.09 13.21 -2.53
CA SER A 374 -31.54 12.39 -3.66
C SER A 374 -32.21 11.09 -3.21
N LEU A 375 -31.71 10.48 -2.14
CA LEU A 375 -32.33 9.32 -1.49
C LEU A 375 -32.72 9.64 -0.04
N THR A 376 -33.76 8.98 0.46
CA THR A 376 -34.17 9.04 1.87
C THR A 376 -34.21 7.64 2.46
N ALA A 377 -33.67 7.50 3.67
CA ALA A 377 -33.70 6.23 4.40
C ALA A 377 -35.10 5.98 4.98
N VAL A 378 -35.63 4.78 4.77
CA VAL A 378 -36.91 4.35 5.36
C VAL A 378 -36.67 3.93 6.83
N PRO A 379 -37.28 4.60 7.82
CA PRO A 379 -37.13 4.24 9.23
C PRO A 379 -37.59 2.81 9.51
N GLY A 380 -36.94 2.13 10.47
CA GLY A 380 -37.38 0.82 10.97
C GLY A 380 -37.06 -0.41 10.10
N THR A 381 -36.44 -0.23 8.92
CA THR A 381 -36.08 -1.34 8.02
C THR A 381 -34.73 -1.98 8.39
N ARG A 382 -34.65 -3.32 8.36
CA ARG A 382 -33.40 -4.10 8.47
C ARG A 382 -33.40 -5.22 7.41
N PRO A 383 -32.50 -5.19 6.41
CA PRO A 383 -31.49 -4.16 6.15
C PRO A 383 -32.11 -2.79 5.85
N ARG A 384 -31.33 -1.72 6.07
CA ARG A 384 -31.81 -0.34 5.90
C ARG A 384 -32.08 -0.05 4.43
N LEU A 385 -33.32 0.36 4.14
CA LEU A 385 -33.82 0.62 2.80
C LEU A 385 -33.75 2.12 2.46
N TYR A 386 -33.39 2.45 1.22
CA TYR A 386 -33.28 3.81 0.71
C TYR A 386 -34.13 3.95 -0.56
N LEU A 387 -34.96 4.98 -0.61
CA LEU A 387 -35.87 5.26 -1.72
C LEU A 387 -35.57 6.66 -2.29
N ARG A 388 -35.98 6.92 -3.54
CA ARG A 388 -35.92 8.27 -4.11
C ARG A 388 -36.68 9.24 -3.21
N THR A 389 -36.03 10.33 -2.83
CA THR A 389 -36.71 11.43 -2.12
C THR A 389 -37.72 12.06 -3.07
N SER A 390 -39.00 12.06 -2.70
CA SER A 390 -40.04 12.75 -3.46
C SER A 390 -39.74 14.25 -3.47
N ILE A 391 -39.58 14.84 -4.65
CA ILE A 391 -39.55 16.30 -4.80
C ILE A 391 -41.02 16.74 -4.70
N SER A 392 -41.32 17.59 -3.72
CA SER A 392 -42.64 18.17 -3.48
C SER A 392 -43.09 19.07 -4.62
#